data_AF-H0SM70-F1
#
_entry.id   AF-H0SM70-F1
#
_cell.length_a   1.000
_cell.length_b   1.000
_cell.length_c   1.000
_cell.angle_alpha   90.00
_cell.angle_beta   90.00
_cell.angle_gamma   90.00
#
_symmetry.space_group_name_H-M   'P 1'
#
loop_
_entity.id
_entity.type
_entity.pdbx_description
1 polymer ?
#
loop_
_entity_poly.entity_id
_entity_poly.type
_entity_poly.pdbx_seq_one_letter_code
_entity_poly.pdbx_strand_id
1 'polypeptide(L)'
;MSATGPLPLACDSDVIASSGYFKISLPPAPSNDGCEILLINGDQSAGKYLIGFPPDVNERLYPTQAVGIVSVGGAWVARSKPGRYKLTPLTRILYVDSNGDDTHDGLTLPLRTFNEAGRVLARDLDFGGLTPVIAPSINQVFDNDPLIVPGGLIGGFIVQISPNGNGRFTWSGPGACVIATDGGWIDLRLNQIVAGGPITQPDGGIDFRCNQSNTPASGHIYIHNNAGIDIEGWPVFYGAGDADNAIFFDGSTYGAASADGIFVDGRFDTVIRLDQGGGRFNIGGVIPYGKSVASVAAKSPAAFVNRLFMVLGASELLIGACPAGSGYRSLGASIVGGNGLIVSRGCPIPGGVLQTQNGKVYSSKW
;
A
#
# COMPACT_ATOMS: atom_id res chain seq x y z
N MET A 1 13.56 30.15 -14.28
CA MET A 1 13.93 29.78 -15.66
C MET A 1 15.19 28.93 -15.55
N SER A 2 15.07 27.61 -15.63
CA SER A 2 16.21 26.68 -15.63
C SER A 2 16.56 26.37 -17.08
N ALA A 3 17.83 26.53 -17.46
CA ALA A 3 18.33 26.25 -18.79
C ALA A 3 18.37 24.72 -18.98
N THR A 4 17.38 24.18 -19.68
CA THR A 4 17.27 22.76 -20.07
C THR A 4 18.16 22.47 -21.29
N GLY A 5 19.45 22.80 -21.21
CA GLY A 5 20.43 22.25 -22.14
C GLY A 5 20.75 20.80 -21.73
N PRO A 6 20.97 19.87 -22.68
CA PRO A 6 21.47 18.55 -22.33
C PRO A 6 22.81 18.70 -21.61
N LEU A 7 22.95 18.06 -20.45
CA LEU A 7 24.19 18.02 -19.68
C LEU A 7 25.26 17.35 -20.57
N PRO A 8 26.37 18.02 -20.93
CA PRO A 8 27.36 17.44 -21.82
C PRO A 8 28.10 16.32 -21.09
N LEU A 9 27.79 15.08 -21.42
CA LEU A 9 28.51 13.90 -20.95
C LEU A 9 29.61 13.58 -21.96
N ALA A 10 30.86 13.82 -21.57
CA ALA A 10 32.03 13.59 -22.41
C ALA A 10 32.80 12.36 -21.93
N CYS A 11 33.58 11.78 -22.84
CA CYS A 11 34.48 10.69 -22.49
C CYS A 11 35.51 11.11 -21.44
N ASP A 12 35.80 10.23 -20.49
CA ASP A 12 36.77 10.40 -19.41
C ASP A 12 36.50 11.66 -18.57
N SER A 13 35.23 11.86 -18.22
CA SER A 13 34.79 13.03 -17.45
C SER A 13 34.04 12.69 -16.16
N ASP A 14 34.29 13.52 -15.15
CA ASP A 14 33.50 13.60 -13.94
C ASP A 14 32.48 14.73 -14.10
N VAL A 15 31.20 14.38 -14.17
CA VAL A 15 30.13 15.33 -14.41
C VAL A 15 29.29 15.51 -13.15
N ILE A 16 29.23 16.74 -12.66
CA ILE A 16 28.38 17.11 -11.52
C ILE A 16 27.07 17.70 -12.04
N ALA A 17 25.99 16.94 -11.89
CA ALA A 17 24.63 17.39 -12.19
C ALA A 17 24.05 18.13 -10.98
N SER A 18 24.00 19.45 -11.04
CA SER A 18 23.35 20.30 -10.02
C SER A 18 22.44 21.30 -10.73
N SER A 19 21.18 21.43 -10.28
CA SER A 19 20.15 22.42 -10.72
C SER A 19 18.71 21.92 -10.43
N GLY A 20 18.52 21.10 -9.40
CA GLY A 20 17.23 20.49 -9.11
C GLY A 20 16.98 19.24 -9.96
N TYR A 21 15.72 18.82 -10.04
CA TYR A 21 15.34 17.64 -10.80
C TYR A 21 15.37 17.91 -12.30
N PHE A 22 16.06 17.05 -13.06
CA PHE A 22 15.99 16.99 -14.52
C PHE A 22 16.42 15.61 -15.03
N LYS A 23 16.13 15.35 -16.31
CA LYS A 23 16.46 14.11 -17.03
C LYS A 23 17.88 14.19 -17.61
N ILE A 24 18.67 13.15 -17.45
CA ILE A 24 20.03 13.01 -17.98
C ILE A 24 20.06 11.82 -18.94
N SER A 25 20.31 12.09 -20.21
CA SER A 25 20.42 11.04 -21.23
C SER A 25 21.88 10.72 -21.52
N LEU A 26 22.22 9.44 -21.61
CA LEU A 26 23.52 9.05 -22.12
C LEU A 26 23.65 9.34 -23.62
N PRO A 27 24.82 9.82 -24.08
CA PRO A 27 25.13 9.79 -25.50
C PRO A 27 25.25 8.33 -25.98
N PRO A 28 25.20 8.08 -27.30
CA PRO A 28 25.58 6.77 -27.83
C PRO A 28 26.96 6.36 -27.31
N ALA A 29 27.11 5.10 -26.92
CA ALA A 29 28.41 4.60 -26.48
C ALA A 29 29.40 4.66 -27.66
N PRO A 30 30.64 5.14 -27.43
CA PRO A 30 31.65 5.14 -28.46
C PRO A 30 32.03 3.70 -28.84
N SER A 31 32.49 3.51 -30.08
CA SER A 31 32.89 2.20 -30.59
C SER A 31 34.21 1.69 -30.01
N ASN A 32 35.02 2.59 -29.44
CA ASN A 32 36.21 2.22 -28.67
C ASN A 32 35.85 1.97 -27.20
N ASP A 33 36.42 0.89 -26.66
CA ASP A 33 36.26 0.51 -25.26
C ASP A 33 37.04 1.44 -24.32
N GLY A 34 36.63 1.46 -23.06
CA GLY A 34 37.36 2.12 -21.98
C GLY A 34 37.03 3.60 -21.80
N CYS A 35 36.05 4.14 -22.54
CA CYS A 35 35.55 5.48 -22.30
C CYS A 35 34.78 5.52 -20.98
N GLU A 36 35.21 6.31 -20.00
CA GLU A 36 34.57 6.33 -18.67
C GLU A 36 33.80 7.62 -18.42
N ILE A 37 32.65 7.52 -17.73
CA ILE A 37 31.91 8.70 -17.26
C ILE A 37 31.50 8.45 -15.81
N LEU A 38 31.89 9.36 -14.92
CA LEU A 38 31.39 9.41 -13.55
C LEU A 38 30.36 10.52 -13.43
N LEU A 39 29.09 10.15 -13.28
CA LEU A 39 28.01 11.11 -13.06
C LEU A 39 27.73 11.22 -11.55
N ILE A 40 27.82 12.43 -11.02
CA ILE A 40 27.54 12.75 -9.62
C ILE A 40 26.31 13.64 -9.56
N ASN A 41 25.33 13.29 -8.75
CA ASN A 41 24.26 14.21 -8.40
C ASN A 41 24.76 15.18 -7.32
N GLY A 42 25.07 16.42 -7.73
CA GLY A 42 25.58 17.47 -6.84
C GLY A 42 24.49 18.15 -5.99
N ASP A 43 23.21 17.88 -6.24
CA ASP A 43 22.13 18.45 -5.45
C ASP A 43 22.05 17.82 -4.06
N GLN A 44 21.52 18.59 -3.11
CA GLN A 44 21.31 18.17 -1.72
C GLN A 44 19.89 17.65 -1.46
N SER A 45 18.95 17.91 -2.37
CA SER A 45 17.53 17.62 -2.15
C SER A 45 16.80 16.99 -3.33
N ALA A 46 17.32 17.11 -4.55
CA ALA A 46 16.66 16.63 -5.76
C ALA A 46 17.45 15.51 -6.45
N GLY A 47 16.76 14.47 -6.91
CA GLY A 47 17.29 13.39 -7.74
C GLY A 47 17.55 13.83 -9.19
N LYS A 48 18.07 12.90 -9.99
CA LYS A 48 18.17 12.98 -11.46
C LYS A 48 17.56 11.73 -12.07
N TYR A 49 16.82 11.89 -13.16
CA TYR A 49 16.27 10.74 -13.89
C TYR A 49 17.21 10.34 -15.02
N LEU A 50 17.67 9.09 -15.02
CA LEU A 50 18.70 8.56 -15.90
C LEU A 50 18.05 7.86 -17.11
N ILE A 51 18.43 8.25 -18.33
CA ILE A 51 17.90 7.71 -19.58
C ILE A 51 19.03 7.07 -20.40
N GLY A 52 18.81 5.82 -20.83
CA GLY A 52 19.79 5.08 -21.63
C GLY A 52 20.96 4.48 -20.83
N PHE A 53 20.92 4.59 -19.50
CA PHE A 53 21.87 3.92 -18.61
C PHE A 53 21.67 2.40 -18.61
N PRO A 54 22.71 1.62 -18.24
CA PRO A 54 22.62 0.17 -18.12
C PRO A 54 21.43 -0.29 -17.25
N PRO A 55 20.71 -1.38 -17.60
CA PRO A 55 19.50 -1.81 -16.89
C PRO A 55 19.69 -2.17 -15.40
N ASP A 56 20.94 -2.37 -14.99
CA ASP A 56 21.34 -2.71 -13.63
C ASP A 56 21.73 -1.47 -12.79
N VAL A 57 21.56 -0.26 -13.34
CA VAL A 57 21.62 1.04 -12.66
C VAL A 57 20.19 1.49 -12.37
N ASN A 58 19.94 2.01 -11.17
CA ASN A 58 18.65 2.61 -10.84
C ASN A 58 18.37 3.82 -11.76
N GLU A 59 17.14 3.94 -12.27
CA GLU A 59 16.72 5.05 -13.14
C GLU A 59 16.78 6.42 -12.44
N ARG A 60 17.02 6.45 -11.13
CA ARG A 60 17.15 7.65 -10.32
C ARG A 60 18.50 7.70 -9.62
N LEU A 61 19.20 8.81 -9.81
CA LEU A 61 20.39 9.16 -9.04
C LEU A 61 20.00 10.17 -7.97
N TYR A 62 19.90 9.74 -6.71
CA TYR A 62 19.47 10.59 -5.60
C TYR A 62 20.55 11.57 -5.16
N PRO A 63 20.22 12.58 -4.33
CA PRO A 63 21.20 13.56 -3.85
C PRO A 63 22.51 12.94 -3.39
N THR A 64 23.63 13.55 -3.78
CA THR A 64 25.01 13.14 -3.43
C THR A 64 25.45 11.75 -3.93
N GLN A 65 24.59 10.98 -4.59
CA GLN A 65 24.96 9.70 -5.16
C GLN A 65 25.78 9.89 -6.45
N ALA A 66 26.59 8.89 -6.77
CA ALA A 66 27.36 8.83 -8.01
C ALA A 66 27.17 7.49 -8.71
N VAL A 67 27.17 7.51 -10.04
CA VAL A 67 27.17 6.33 -10.90
C VAL A 67 28.32 6.43 -11.90
N GLY A 68 29.09 5.36 -12.03
CA GLY A 68 30.16 5.25 -13.00
C GLY A 68 29.76 4.29 -14.11
N ILE A 69 29.98 4.70 -15.37
CA ILE A 69 29.78 3.86 -16.55
C ILE A 69 31.05 3.81 -17.39
N VAL A 70 31.18 2.75 -18.19
CA VAL A 70 32.29 2.57 -19.13
C VAL A 70 31.80 1.99 -20.46
N SER A 71 32.40 2.35 -21.59
CA SER A 71 32.10 1.75 -22.89
C SER A 71 32.77 0.38 -23.04
N VAL A 72 31.99 -0.63 -23.46
CA VAL A 72 32.47 -1.97 -23.79
C VAL A 72 31.68 -2.50 -24.99
N GLY A 73 32.38 -2.82 -26.08
CA GLY A 73 31.79 -3.36 -27.30
C GLY A 73 30.74 -2.45 -27.94
N GLY A 74 30.88 -1.12 -27.83
CA GLY A 74 29.89 -0.17 -28.33
C GLY A 74 28.60 -0.08 -27.49
N ALA A 75 28.63 -0.54 -26.24
CA ALA A 75 27.55 -0.38 -25.27
C ALA A 75 28.07 0.27 -23.98
N TRP A 76 27.18 0.95 -23.24
CA TRP A 76 27.49 1.39 -21.88
C TRP A 76 27.28 0.23 -20.91
N VAL A 77 28.23 0.04 -20.00
CA VAL A 77 28.11 -0.89 -18.87
C VAL A 77 28.39 -0.17 -17.56
N ALA A 78 27.76 -0.62 -16.47
CA ALA A 78 27.95 0.00 -15.16
C ALA A 78 29.32 -0.40 -14.58
N ARG A 79 30.19 0.57 -14.33
CA ARG A 79 31.46 0.40 -13.60
C ARG A 79 31.23 0.45 -12.09
N SER A 80 30.39 1.37 -11.65
CA SER A 80 29.97 1.50 -10.26
C SER A 80 28.49 1.89 -10.21
N LYS A 81 27.77 1.27 -9.27
CA LYS A 81 26.34 1.52 -9.06
C LYS A 81 26.17 2.17 -7.70
N PRO A 82 25.39 3.24 -7.57
CA PRO A 82 25.00 3.70 -6.26
C PRO A 82 24.17 2.60 -5.59
N GLY A 83 24.34 2.45 -4.27
CA GLY A 83 23.40 1.68 -3.47
C GLY A 83 22.06 2.41 -3.36
N ARG A 84 21.19 1.91 -2.48
CA ARG A 84 19.96 2.63 -2.11
C ARG A 84 20.30 3.96 -1.43
N TYR A 85 19.48 4.97 -1.68
CA TYR A 85 19.65 6.28 -1.06
C TYR A 85 19.15 6.24 0.38
N LYS A 86 20.08 6.46 1.32
CA LYS A 86 19.75 6.51 2.73
C LYS A 86 19.01 7.80 3.05
N LEU A 87 17.75 7.68 3.44
CA LEU A 87 16.96 8.83 3.84
C LEU A 87 17.40 9.36 5.20
N THR A 88 17.25 10.67 5.36
CA THR A 88 17.34 11.30 6.68
C THR A 88 16.04 11.04 7.46
N PRO A 89 16.05 11.09 8.80
CA PRO A 89 14.82 10.94 9.59
C PRO A 89 13.70 11.93 9.21
N LEU A 90 14.05 13.08 8.62
CA LEU A 90 13.11 14.11 8.16
C LEU A 90 12.47 13.81 6.80
N THR A 91 13.00 12.86 6.03
CA THR A 91 12.61 12.62 4.62
C THR A 91 11.97 11.24 4.42
N ARG A 92 11.33 10.67 5.44
CA ARG A 92 10.70 9.32 5.37
C ARG A 92 9.32 9.27 4.67
N ILE A 93 8.88 10.40 4.12
CA ILE A 93 7.54 10.57 3.55
C ILE A 93 7.68 10.70 2.03
N LEU A 94 7.02 9.81 1.29
CA LEU A 94 6.79 9.97 -0.13
C LEU A 94 5.38 10.49 -0.35
N TYR A 95 5.26 11.63 -1.00
CA TYR A 95 3.94 12.18 -1.35
C TYR A 95 3.44 11.55 -2.64
N VAL A 96 2.15 11.22 -2.66
CA VAL A 96 1.45 10.71 -3.85
C VAL A 96 0.29 11.64 -4.18
N ASP A 97 0.20 12.08 -5.43
CA ASP A 97 -0.82 13.01 -5.90
C ASP A 97 -1.23 12.61 -7.32
N SER A 98 -2.53 12.54 -7.64
CA SER A 98 -3.01 12.17 -8.96
C SER A 98 -2.50 13.09 -10.09
N ASN A 99 -2.07 14.31 -9.76
CA ASN A 99 -1.43 15.26 -10.68
C ASN A 99 0.11 15.22 -10.64
N GLY A 100 0.70 14.31 -9.87
CA GLY A 100 2.14 14.10 -9.75
C GLY A 100 2.78 13.54 -11.02
N ASP A 101 4.04 13.14 -10.91
CA ASP A 101 4.82 12.58 -12.02
C ASP A 101 5.64 11.37 -11.57
N ASP A 102 5.31 10.21 -12.11
CA ASP A 102 6.01 8.96 -11.80
C ASP A 102 7.45 8.91 -12.31
N THR A 103 7.88 9.86 -13.15
CA THR A 103 9.29 9.98 -13.50
C THR A 103 10.10 10.73 -12.44
N HIS A 104 9.45 11.48 -11.53
CA HIS A 104 10.14 12.23 -10.48
C HIS A 104 10.75 11.34 -9.38
N ASP A 105 11.54 11.97 -8.51
CA ASP A 105 12.29 11.31 -7.43
C ASP A 105 11.45 10.97 -6.18
N GLY A 106 10.22 11.49 -6.08
CA GLY A 106 9.38 11.36 -4.89
C GLY A 106 9.88 12.10 -3.65
N LEU A 107 11.03 12.81 -3.73
CA LEU A 107 11.59 13.60 -2.64
C LEU A 107 11.16 15.07 -2.70
N THR A 108 11.15 15.63 -3.89
CA THR A 108 10.88 17.07 -4.10
C THR A 108 9.48 17.33 -4.63
N LEU A 109 8.94 16.39 -5.39
CA LEU A 109 7.63 16.46 -6.02
C LEU A 109 6.89 15.13 -5.83
N PRO A 110 5.56 15.16 -5.71
CA PRO A 110 4.77 13.97 -5.50
C PRO A 110 4.86 13.03 -6.72
N LEU A 111 4.92 11.73 -6.43
CA LEU A 111 4.72 10.69 -7.44
C LEU A 111 3.24 10.67 -7.83
N ARG A 112 2.92 10.19 -9.04
CA ARG A 112 1.54 10.13 -9.51
C ARG A 112 0.79 8.95 -8.90
N THR A 113 1.48 7.83 -8.76
CA THR A 113 0.87 6.54 -8.45
C THR A 113 1.44 5.90 -7.18
N PHE A 114 0.58 5.16 -6.47
CA PHE A 114 0.96 4.26 -5.38
C PHE A 114 1.89 3.15 -5.86
N ASN A 115 1.66 2.60 -7.05
CA ASN A 115 2.54 1.58 -7.62
C ASN A 115 3.97 2.11 -7.78
N GLU A 116 4.14 3.33 -8.31
CA GLU A 116 5.48 3.92 -8.42
C GLU A 116 6.06 4.26 -7.06
N ALA A 117 5.26 4.75 -6.11
CA ALA A 117 5.72 4.96 -4.74
C ALA A 117 6.25 3.66 -4.12
N GLY A 118 5.51 2.55 -4.24
CA GLY A 118 5.96 1.24 -3.77
C GLY A 118 7.27 0.79 -4.44
N ARG A 119 7.43 1.02 -5.75
CA ARG A 119 8.67 0.73 -6.48
C ARG A 119 9.85 1.55 -5.99
N VAL A 120 9.65 2.86 -5.79
CA VAL A 120 10.68 3.76 -5.25
C VAL A 120 11.09 3.33 -3.84
N LEU A 121 10.14 3.02 -2.96
CA LEU A 121 10.43 2.48 -1.62
C LEU A 121 11.27 1.20 -1.68
N ALA A 122 10.92 0.28 -2.59
CA ALA A 122 11.56 -1.02 -2.65
C ALA A 122 12.93 -1.01 -3.36
N ARG A 123 13.08 -0.24 -4.44
CA ARG A 123 14.26 -0.25 -5.30
C ARG A 123 15.29 0.79 -4.88
N ASP A 124 14.82 1.98 -4.51
CA ASP A 124 15.65 3.17 -4.53
C ASP A 124 16.07 3.66 -3.14
N LEU A 125 15.24 3.42 -2.12
CA LEU A 125 15.38 4.08 -0.81
C LEU A 125 15.79 3.08 0.29
N ASP A 126 16.67 3.54 1.18
CA ASP A 126 17.03 2.86 2.42
C ASP A 126 16.57 3.71 3.61
N PHE A 127 15.67 3.15 4.41
CA PHE A 127 15.07 3.82 5.54
C PHE A 127 15.88 3.67 6.84
N GLY A 128 16.97 2.89 6.82
CA GLY A 128 17.88 2.77 7.96
C GLY A 128 17.23 2.28 9.26
N GLY A 129 16.19 1.44 9.16
CA GLY A 129 15.43 0.95 10.31
C GLY A 129 14.10 1.68 10.56
N LEU A 130 13.78 2.71 9.77
CA LEU A 130 12.54 3.48 9.88
C LEU A 130 11.41 2.92 9.00
N THR A 131 10.17 3.10 9.44
CA THR A 131 8.98 2.81 8.63
C THR A 131 8.77 3.91 7.59
N PRO A 132 8.82 3.61 6.27
CA PRO A 132 8.39 4.54 5.22
C PRO A 132 6.92 4.91 5.35
N VAL A 133 6.58 6.14 4.96
CA VAL A 133 5.19 6.58 4.83
C VAL A 133 4.89 7.03 3.41
N ILE A 134 3.85 6.46 2.80
CA ILE A 134 3.22 7.00 1.60
C ILE A 134 2.10 7.94 2.06
N ALA A 135 2.21 9.21 1.66
CA ALA A 135 1.31 10.28 2.03
C ALA A 135 0.49 10.77 0.83
N PRO A 136 -0.62 10.09 0.51
CA PRO A 136 -1.50 10.51 -0.58
C PRO A 136 -2.21 11.83 -0.27
N SER A 137 -2.33 12.68 -1.28
CA SER A 137 -3.12 13.91 -1.21
C SER A 137 -4.59 13.60 -0.94
N ILE A 138 -5.19 14.35 -0.01
CA ILE A 138 -6.61 14.25 0.30
C ILE A 138 -7.49 14.79 -0.84
N ASN A 139 -8.75 14.35 -0.86
CA ASN A 139 -9.80 14.66 -1.85
C ASN A 139 -9.45 14.26 -3.29
N GLN A 140 -8.62 13.23 -3.45
CA GLN A 140 -8.26 12.68 -4.75
C GLN A 140 -8.79 11.26 -4.94
N VAL A 141 -8.84 10.85 -6.21
CA VAL A 141 -9.20 9.49 -6.63
C VAL A 141 -7.99 8.90 -7.36
N PHE A 142 -7.53 7.74 -6.90
CA PHE A 142 -6.46 6.97 -7.51
C PHE A 142 -7.06 5.76 -8.20
N ASP A 143 -7.09 5.75 -9.53
CA ASP A 143 -7.72 4.72 -10.34
C ASP A 143 -6.67 3.79 -10.99
N ASN A 144 -6.93 2.49 -10.96
CA ASN A 144 -6.09 1.44 -11.57
C ASN A 144 -4.64 1.45 -11.08
N ASP A 145 -4.45 1.73 -9.80
CA ASP A 145 -3.15 2.04 -9.22
C ASP A 145 -2.83 1.15 -8.00
N PRO A 146 -2.55 -0.15 -8.18
CA PRO A 146 -2.32 -1.03 -7.05
C PRO A 146 -0.97 -0.73 -6.38
N LEU A 147 -0.96 -0.62 -5.05
CA LEU A 147 0.28 -0.70 -4.28
C LEU A 147 0.67 -2.16 -4.12
N ILE A 148 1.84 -2.51 -4.63
CA ILE A 148 2.47 -3.80 -4.36
C ILE A 148 3.53 -3.58 -3.29
N VAL A 149 3.33 -4.19 -2.12
CA VAL A 149 4.29 -4.16 -1.02
C VAL A 149 5.07 -5.48 -1.04
N PRO A 150 6.31 -5.48 -1.56
CA PRO A 150 7.12 -6.67 -1.57
C PRO A 150 7.64 -7.01 -0.17
N GLY A 151 7.92 -8.29 0.04
CA GLY A 151 8.84 -8.72 1.11
C GLY A 151 10.24 -8.12 0.97
N GLY A 152 10.97 -8.08 2.10
CA GLY A 152 12.41 -7.78 2.08
C GLY A 152 12.77 -6.30 1.92
N LEU A 153 11.89 -5.38 2.31
CA LEU A 153 12.25 -3.98 2.46
C LEU A 153 13.38 -3.83 3.50
N ILE A 154 14.49 -3.23 3.07
CA ILE A 154 15.65 -2.97 3.93
C ILE A 154 15.32 -1.81 4.86
N GLY A 155 15.41 -2.05 6.17
CA GLY A 155 15.18 -1.02 7.18
C GLY A 155 13.74 -0.95 7.71
N GLY A 156 12.86 -1.87 7.35
CA GLY A 156 11.53 -1.94 7.95
C GLY A 156 10.55 -2.66 7.03
N PHE A 157 9.93 -3.72 7.51
CA PHE A 157 9.01 -4.53 6.69
C PHE A 157 7.66 -3.85 6.45
N ILE A 158 7.41 -2.71 7.12
CA ILE A 158 6.12 -2.05 7.21
C ILE A 158 6.11 -0.81 6.31
N VAL A 159 5.18 -0.75 5.36
CA VAL A 159 4.84 0.47 4.62
C VAL A 159 3.61 1.09 5.26
N GLN A 160 3.77 2.30 5.79
CA GLN A 160 2.64 3.05 6.32
C GLN A 160 1.95 3.82 5.19
N ILE A 161 0.62 3.80 5.15
CA ILE A 161 -0.19 4.67 4.30
C ILE A 161 -0.98 5.60 5.21
N SER A 162 -0.75 6.90 5.08
CA SER A 162 -1.44 7.94 5.88
C SER A 162 -1.76 9.12 4.99
N PRO A 163 -3.04 9.55 4.86
CA PRO A 163 -3.39 10.76 4.13
C PRO A 163 -2.53 11.97 4.57
N ASN A 164 -2.15 12.81 3.60
CA ASN A 164 -1.40 14.04 3.87
C ASN A 164 -2.34 15.13 4.40
N GLY A 165 -2.59 15.10 5.72
CA GLY A 165 -3.49 16.02 6.42
C GLY A 165 -4.77 15.35 6.90
N ASN A 166 -5.75 16.17 7.29
CA ASN A 166 -7.06 15.69 7.74
C ASN A 166 -8.01 15.60 6.54
N GLY A 167 -8.27 14.39 6.05
CA GLY A 167 -9.22 14.18 4.96
C GLY A 167 -9.24 12.75 4.45
N ARG A 168 -9.92 12.55 3.31
CA ARG A 168 -10.09 11.22 2.68
C ARG A 168 -9.54 11.21 1.28
N PHE A 169 -9.18 10.05 0.78
CA PHE A 169 -9.01 9.83 -0.65
C PHE A 169 -9.74 8.53 -1.05
N THR A 170 -10.03 8.40 -2.34
CA THR A 170 -10.60 7.18 -2.91
C THR A 170 -9.53 6.43 -3.66
N TRP A 171 -9.50 5.12 -3.47
CA TRP A 171 -8.66 4.20 -4.22
C TRP A 171 -9.55 3.23 -4.97
N SER A 172 -9.38 3.13 -6.28
CA SER A 172 -10.26 2.34 -7.14
C SER A 172 -9.50 1.58 -8.21
N GLY A 173 -10.07 0.46 -8.66
CA GLY A 173 -9.49 -0.34 -9.74
C GLY A 173 -10.17 -1.69 -9.95
N PRO A 174 -9.86 -2.38 -11.07
CA PRO A 174 -10.43 -3.68 -11.42
C PRO A 174 -9.99 -4.78 -10.45
N GLY A 175 -8.78 -4.71 -9.91
CA GLY A 175 -8.22 -5.67 -8.94
C GLY A 175 -8.03 -5.05 -7.55
N ALA A 176 -7.27 -5.74 -6.71
CA ALA A 176 -6.90 -5.23 -5.39
C ALA A 176 -6.17 -3.88 -5.49
N CYS A 177 -6.48 -2.96 -4.58
CA CYS A 177 -5.72 -1.71 -4.45
C CYS A 177 -4.43 -1.90 -3.65
N VAL A 178 -4.41 -2.86 -2.73
CA VAL A 178 -3.21 -3.19 -1.97
C VAL A 178 -2.93 -4.68 -2.08
N ILE A 179 -1.70 -5.02 -2.45
CA ILE A 179 -1.20 -6.37 -2.58
C ILE A 179 0.04 -6.49 -1.71
N ALA A 180 -0.07 -7.17 -0.57
CA ALA A 180 1.06 -7.52 0.28
C ALA A 180 1.58 -8.90 -0.11
N THR A 181 2.84 -9.01 -0.52
CA THR A 181 3.47 -10.30 -0.82
C THR A 181 4.33 -10.78 0.34
N ASP A 182 4.93 -11.96 0.23
CA ASP A 182 5.57 -12.66 1.35
C ASP A 182 6.53 -11.82 2.18
N GLY A 183 6.17 -11.58 3.45
CA GLY A 183 6.96 -10.78 4.39
C GLY A 183 6.80 -9.26 4.22
N GLY A 184 5.91 -8.80 3.35
CA GLY A 184 5.48 -7.41 3.25
C GLY A 184 4.48 -7.08 4.36
N TRP A 185 4.63 -5.94 5.02
CA TRP A 185 3.69 -5.46 6.03
C TRP A 185 3.13 -4.10 5.62
N ILE A 186 1.85 -3.91 5.87
CA ILE A 186 1.17 -2.65 5.62
C ILE A 186 0.66 -2.12 6.95
N ASP A 187 0.81 -0.82 7.17
CA ASP A 187 0.18 -0.09 8.25
C ASP A 187 -0.72 1.00 7.65
N LEU A 188 -2.03 0.74 7.60
CA LEU A 188 -3.03 1.71 7.19
C LEU A 188 -3.36 2.60 8.37
N ARG A 189 -2.51 3.61 8.57
CA ARG A 189 -2.57 4.53 9.70
C ARG A 189 -3.19 5.84 9.30
N LEU A 190 -4.49 5.94 9.49
CA LEU A 190 -5.26 7.10 9.05
C LEU A 190 -5.00 8.31 9.97
N ASN A 191 -4.37 9.35 9.40
CA ASN A 191 -4.24 10.72 9.93
C ASN A 191 -3.06 11.02 10.89
N GLN A 192 -1.95 10.27 10.89
CA GLN A 192 -0.83 10.58 11.81
C GLN A 192 0.17 11.64 11.31
N ILE A 193 0.17 12.03 10.03
CA ILE A 193 1.21 12.95 9.52
C ILE A 193 1.01 14.40 10.00
N VAL A 194 -0.21 14.84 10.38
CA VAL A 194 -0.44 16.23 10.86
C VAL A 194 -1.61 16.40 11.85
N ALA A 195 -2.29 15.35 12.33
CA ALA A 195 -3.49 15.53 13.16
C ALA A 195 -3.16 15.98 14.60
N GLY A 196 -2.98 17.28 14.80
CA GLY A 196 -2.96 17.93 16.12
C GLY A 196 -4.34 18.01 16.80
N GLY A 197 -5.33 17.26 16.33
CA GLY A 197 -6.70 17.29 16.85
C GLY A 197 -7.31 15.89 16.98
N PRO A 198 -8.19 15.65 17.96
CA PRO A 198 -8.93 14.39 18.07
C PRO A 198 -9.76 14.18 16.81
N ILE A 199 -9.62 13.02 16.17
CA ILE A 199 -10.44 12.60 15.03
C ILE A 199 -11.85 12.34 15.56
N THR A 200 -12.75 13.31 15.47
CA THR A 200 -14.11 13.17 16.01
C THR A 200 -15.15 12.68 14.99
N GLN A 201 -14.80 12.39 13.74
CA GLN A 201 -15.75 11.96 12.70
C GLN A 201 -15.10 11.07 11.62
N PRO A 202 -15.90 10.28 10.86
CA PRO A 202 -15.42 9.42 9.75
C PRO A 202 -14.97 10.21 8.50
N ASP A 203 -14.65 11.49 8.65
CA ASP A 203 -14.21 12.37 7.56
C ASP A 203 -12.69 12.25 7.28
N GLY A 204 -11.98 11.38 8.01
CA GLY A 204 -10.58 11.01 7.74
C GLY A 204 -10.47 9.51 7.50
N GLY A 205 -10.08 9.09 6.30
CA GLY A 205 -10.11 7.67 5.92
C GLY A 205 -9.78 7.37 4.46
N ILE A 206 -9.77 6.09 4.12
CA ILE A 206 -9.55 5.59 2.76
C ILE A 206 -10.85 4.95 2.27
N ASP A 207 -11.28 5.37 1.08
CA ASP A 207 -12.41 4.75 0.40
C ASP A 207 -11.89 3.73 -0.62
N PHE A 208 -11.96 2.45 -0.26
CA PHE A 208 -11.61 1.36 -1.15
C PHE A 208 -12.79 1.01 -2.06
N ARG A 209 -12.60 1.23 -3.36
CA ARG A 209 -13.52 0.91 -4.45
C ARG A 209 -12.82 0.00 -5.46
N CYS A 210 -12.18 -1.03 -4.93
CA CYS A 210 -11.27 -1.91 -5.64
C CYS A 210 -11.97 -3.23 -5.96
N ASN A 211 -11.25 -4.14 -6.61
CA ASN A 211 -11.77 -5.43 -7.08
C ASN A 211 -13.06 -5.28 -7.89
N GLN A 212 -13.17 -4.21 -8.70
CA GLN A 212 -14.36 -3.93 -9.50
C GLN A 212 -14.62 -5.01 -10.56
N SER A 213 -13.61 -5.80 -10.93
CA SER A 213 -13.77 -6.99 -11.77
C SER A 213 -14.44 -8.16 -11.05
N ASN A 214 -14.73 -8.02 -9.74
CA ASN A 214 -15.37 -9.04 -8.91
C ASN A 214 -14.63 -10.38 -9.01
N THR A 215 -13.29 -10.33 -8.93
CA THR A 215 -12.44 -11.51 -9.09
C THR A 215 -12.57 -12.41 -7.87
N PRO A 216 -12.94 -13.70 -8.03
CA PRO A 216 -12.97 -14.64 -6.93
C PRO A 216 -11.60 -14.82 -6.29
N ALA A 217 -11.57 -15.13 -5.00
CA ALA A 217 -10.33 -15.35 -4.24
C ALA A 217 -9.37 -14.14 -4.24
N SER A 218 -9.94 -12.93 -4.29
CA SER A 218 -9.24 -11.66 -4.16
C SER A 218 -10.04 -10.72 -3.27
N GLY A 219 -9.48 -9.56 -2.94
CA GLY A 219 -10.21 -8.52 -2.22
C GLY A 219 -9.73 -7.13 -2.58
N HIS A 220 -10.27 -6.12 -1.90
CA HIS A 220 -9.78 -4.75 -2.02
C HIS A 220 -8.34 -4.65 -1.51
N ILE A 221 -8.07 -5.40 -0.45
CA ILE A 221 -6.74 -5.68 0.07
C ILE A 221 -6.51 -7.20 -0.04
N TYR A 222 -5.39 -7.57 -0.66
CA TYR A 222 -4.94 -8.95 -0.80
C TYR A 222 -3.63 -9.14 -0.04
N ILE A 223 -3.61 -10.11 0.88
CA ILE A 223 -2.47 -10.41 1.75
C ILE A 223 -2.01 -11.84 1.48
N HIS A 224 -0.81 -11.97 0.92
CA HIS A 224 -0.18 -13.26 0.61
C HIS A 224 0.70 -13.76 1.75
N ASN A 225 0.72 -15.07 1.99
CA ASN A 225 1.68 -15.81 2.83
C ASN A 225 2.73 -15.00 3.62
N ASN A 226 2.62 -14.96 4.94
CA ASN A 226 3.53 -14.28 5.89
C ASN A 226 3.59 -12.76 5.74
N ALA A 227 2.77 -12.16 4.88
CA ALA A 227 2.51 -10.74 4.93
C ALA A 227 1.66 -10.38 6.15
N GLY A 228 1.68 -9.09 6.50
CA GLY A 228 0.87 -8.56 7.57
C GLY A 228 0.18 -7.25 7.24
N ILE A 229 -0.88 -6.96 7.98
CA ILE A 229 -1.59 -5.70 7.88
C ILE A 229 -2.03 -5.20 9.25
N ASP A 230 -1.77 -3.94 9.54
CA ASP A 230 -2.39 -3.19 10.63
C ASP A 230 -3.28 -2.10 10.03
N ILE A 231 -4.44 -1.88 10.63
CA ILE A 231 -5.44 -0.90 10.18
C ILE A 231 -5.88 -0.10 11.39
N GLU A 232 -5.63 1.19 11.33
CA GLU A 232 -6.02 2.18 12.33
C GLU A 232 -6.92 3.24 11.67
N GLY A 233 -8.02 3.62 12.34
CA GLY A 233 -9.01 4.56 11.82
C GLY A 233 -10.16 3.89 11.05
N TRP A 234 -10.77 4.63 10.14
CA TRP A 234 -12.12 4.37 9.62
C TRP A 234 -12.15 4.10 8.11
N PRO A 235 -11.47 3.06 7.58
CA PRO A 235 -11.54 2.77 6.16
C PRO A 235 -12.94 2.29 5.76
N VAL A 236 -13.35 2.63 4.54
CA VAL A 236 -14.62 2.21 3.96
C VAL A 236 -14.37 1.37 2.73
N PHE A 237 -14.95 0.17 2.71
CA PHE A 237 -14.88 -0.75 1.58
C PHE A 237 -16.23 -0.77 0.85
N TYR A 238 -16.20 -0.54 -0.46
CA TYR A 238 -17.37 -0.52 -1.32
C TYR A 238 -17.41 -1.77 -2.20
N GLY A 239 -18.22 -2.75 -1.80
CA GLY A 239 -18.26 -4.05 -2.45
C GLY A 239 -18.81 -4.00 -3.88
N ALA A 240 -18.12 -4.68 -4.79
CA ALA A 240 -18.41 -4.70 -6.23
C ALA A 240 -19.32 -5.85 -6.68
N GLY A 241 -19.54 -6.89 -5.86
CA GLY A 241 -20.33 -8.06 -6.28
C GLY A 241 -20.25 -9.29 -5.38
N ASP A 242 -20.87 -10.39 -5.85
CA ASP A 242 -21.01 -11.65 -5.10
C ASP A 242 -19.75 -12.52 -5.03
N ALA A 243 -18.63 -12.04 -5.55
CA ALA A 243 -17.33 -12.69 -5.38
C ALA A 243 -16.31 -11.77 -4.69
N ASP A 244 -16.73 -10.54 -4.33
CA ASP A 244 -15.85 -9.53 -3.76
C ASP A 244 -15.63 -9.75 -2.26
N ASN A 245 -14.42 -9.42 -1.81
CA ASN A 245 -14.03 -9.47 -0.41
C ASN A 245 -13.36 -8.16 -0.01
N ALA A 246 -13.63 -7.62 1.18
CA ALA A 246 -12.94 -6.40 1.61
C ALA A 246 -11.44 -6.70 1.85
N ILE A 247 -11.15 -7.75 2.61
CA ILE A 247 -9.79 -8.21 2.89
C ILE A 247 -9.71 -9.72 2.65
N PHE A 248 -8.76 -10.14 1.82
CA PHE A 248 -8.52 -11.54 1.47
C PHE A 248 -7.11 -11.96 1.88
N PHE A 249 -7.03 -13.02 2.67
CA PHE A 249 -5.79 -13.67 3.07
C PHE A 249 -5.77 -15.08 2.50
N ASP A 250 -4.76 -15.39 1.70
CA ASP A 250 -4.66 -16.69 1.01
C ASP A 250 -3.69 -17.66 1.69
N GLY A 251 -3.12 -17.26 2.84
CA GLY A 251 -2.00 -17.92 3.46
C GLY A 251 -1.72 -17.46 4.89
N SER A 252 -0.64 -17.99 5.48
CA SER A 252 -0.31 -17.78 6.90
C SER A 252 0.13 -16.39 7.21
N THR A 253 -0.72 -15.60 7.85
CA THR A 253 -0.58 -14.15 7.92
C THR A 253 -0.94 -13.62 9.30
N TYR A 254 -0.56 -12.38 9.58
CA TYR A 254 -0.92 -11.72 10.83
C TYR A 254 -1.54 -10.36 10.52
N GLY A 255 -2.57 -9.97 11.26
CA GLY A 255 -3.05 -8.62 11.12
C GLY A 255 -4.01 -8.15 12.18
N ALA A 256 -4.32 -6.87 12.09
CA ALA A 256 -5.22 -6.19 12.99
C ALA A 256 -5.99 -5.08 12.27
N ALA A 257 -7.21 -4.85 12.73
CA ALA A 257 -8.04 -3.67 12.51
C ALA A 257 -8.66 -3.30 13.87
N SER A 258 -7.79 -3.05 14.85
CA SER A 258 -8.01 -3.49 16.25
C SER A 258 -8.89 -2.60 17.12
N ALA A 259 -9.02 -1.31 16.84
CA ALA A 259 -9.82 -0.38 17.66
C ALA A 259 -11.13 0.05 16.97
N ASP A 260 -11.03 0.47 15.71
CA ASP A 260 -12.12 1.17 15.02
C ASP A 260 -12.94 0.23 14.11
N GLY A 261 -12.40 -0.96 13.80
CA GLY A 261 -13.01 -1.91 12.88
C GLY A 261 -12.91 -1.44 11.42
N ILE A 262 -13.87 -1.85 10.60
CA ILE A 262 -13.99 -1.42 9.19
C ILE A 262 -15.44 -1.08 8.83
N PHE A 263 -15.61 -0.18 7.87
CA PHE A 263 -16.92 0.08 7.28
C PHE A 263 -17.11 -0.62 5.95
N VAL A 264 -18.34 -1.03 5.69
CA VAL A 264 -18.72 -1.69 4.45
C VAL A 264 -19.97 -1.08 3.82
N ASP A 265 -19.97 -0.98 2.51
CA ASP A 265 -21.10 -0.61 1.67
C ASP A 265 -21.10 -1.48 0.39
N GLY A 266 -22.16 -1.44 -0.41
CA GLY A 266 -22.23 -2.19 -1.67
C GLY A 266 -22.52 -3.69 -1.47
N ARG A 267 -21.96 -4.54 -2.33
CA ARG A 267 -22.20 -5.99 -2.34
C ARG A 267 -20.89 -6.77 -2.15
N PHE A 268 -20.85 -7.64 -1.15
CA PHE A 268 -19.72 -8.52 -0.84
C PHE A 268 -20.16 -9.98 -0.78
N ASP A 269 -19.28 -10.89 -1.19
CA ASP A 269 -19.34 -12.27 -0.75
C ASP A 269 -18.97 -12.37 0.72
N THR A 270 -17.72 -12.03 1.04
CA THR A 270 -17.20 -12.14 2.40
C THR A 270 -16.42 -10.89 2.75
N VAL A 271 -16.73 -10.22 3.86
CA VAL A 271 -15.97 -9.02 4.25
C VAL A 271 -14.51 -9.39 4.56
N ILE A 272 -14.29 -10.36 5.46
CA ILE A 272 -12.94 -10.86 5.78
C ILE A 272 -12.86 -12.35 5.51
N ARG A 273 -11.94 -12.72 4.63
CA ARG A 273 -11.69 -14.11 4.28
C ARG A 273 -10.27 -14.51 4.65
N LEU A 274 -10.15 -15.50 5.53
CA LEU A 274 -8.91 -16.17 5.93
C LEU A 274 -8.94 -17.58 5.32
N ASP A 275 -8.29 -17.80 4.18
CA ASP A 275 -8.45 -19.04 3.41
C ASP A 275 -7.52 -20.16 3.91
N GLN A 276 -6.26 -19.86 4.25
CA GLN A 276 -5.26 -20.89 4.60
C GLN A 276 -4.30 -20.49 5.73
N GLY A 277 -4.07 -21.46 6.62
CA GLY A 277 -2.84 -21.66 7.41
C GLY A 277 -2.57 -20.67 8.57
N GLY A 278 -2.61 -21.13 9.82
CA GLY A 278 -1.81 -20.59 10.96
C GLY A 278 -1.96 -19.12 11.38
N GLY A 279 -2.67 -18.29 10.62
CA GLY A 279 -2.66 -16.85 10.77
C GLY A 279 -3.60 -16.35 11.85
N ARG A 280 -3.41 -15.09 12.27
CA ARG A 280 -4.25 -14.43 13.28
C ARG A 280 -4.67 -13.04 12.82
N PHE A 281 -5.97 -12.77 12.82
CA PHE A 281 -6.53 -11.44 12.57
C PHE A 281 -7.34 -10.95 13.76
N ASN A 282 -7.13 -9.72 14.22
CA ASN A 282 -7.94 -9.08 15.26
C ASN A 282 -8.77 -7.93 14.65
N ILE A 283 -10.08 -7.90 14.88
CA ILE A 283 -10.96 -6.84 14.34
C ILE A 283 -11.83 -6.19 15.40
N GLY A 284 -11.84 -4.86 15.43
CA GLY A 284 -12.73 -4.05 16.28
C GLY A 284 -14.21 -4.20 15.93
N GLY A 285 -14.56 -4.45 14.68
CA GLY A 285 -15.94 -4.76 14.26
C GLY A 285 -16.13 -4.54 12.76
N VAL A 286 -17.29 -4.95 12.25
CA VAL A 286 -17.74 -4.62 10.87
C VAL A 286 -19.03 -3.82 10.98
N ILE A 287 -19.06 -2.65 10.35
CA ILE A 287 -20.16 -1.69 10.48
C ILE A 287 -20.63 -1.27 9.08
N PRO A 288 -21.93 -1.38 8.75
CA PRO A 288 -22.46 -0.79 7.51
C PRO A 288 -22.25 0.73 7.52
N TYR A 289 -21.66 1.27 6.46
CA TYR A 289 -21.23 2.67 6.40
C TYR A 289 -22.39 3.65 6.67
N GLY A 290 -23.55 3.42 6.04
CA GLY A 290 -24.75 4.25 6.18
C GLY A 290 -25.37 4.31 7.59
N LYS A 291 -24.91 3.50 8.56
CA LYS A 291 -25.38 3.52 9.95
C LYS A 291 -24.53 4.42 10.87
N SER A 292 -23.29 4.71 10.50
CA SER A 292 -22.30 5.30 11.39
C SER A 292 -22.21 6.82 11.34
N VAL A 293 -22.77 7.45 10.30
CA VAL A 293 -22.61 8.89 10.08
C VAL A 293 -23.97 9.57 10.07
N ALA A 294 -24.36 10.15 11.22
CA ALA A 294 -25.60 10.93 11.35
C ALA A 294 -25.68 12.10 10.35
N SER A 295 -24.54 12.56 9.80
CA SER A 295 -24.45 13.59 8.76
C SER A 295 -24.49 13.05 7.32
N VAL A 296 -24.31 11.75 7.07
CA VAL A 296 -24.49 11.11 5.75
C VAL A 296 -25.88 10.47 5.68
N ALA A 297 -26.90 11.21 6.11
CA ALA A 297 -28.32 10.84 6.04
C ALA A 297 -28.88 10.75 4.60
N ALA A 298 -28.01 10.65 3.59
CA ALA A 298 -28.37 10.50 2.20
C ALA A 298 -28.02 9.08 1.70
N LYS A 299 -29.01 8.19 1.76
CA LYS A 299 -29.28 7.12 0.77
C LYS A 299 -28.11 6.19 0.35
N SER A 300 -27.17 5.85 1.22
CA SER A 300 -26.35 4.66 0.93
C SER A 300 -27.27 3.43 1.01
N PRO A 301 -27.40 2.63 -0.08
CA PRO A 301 -28.20 1.41 -0.04
C PRO A 301 -27.54 0.45 0.93
N ALA A 302 -28.24 0.10 2.01
CA ALA A 302 -27.74 -0.83 3.03
C ALA A 302 -26.96 -2.02 2.42
N ALA A 303 -25.78 -2.31 2.98
CA ALA A 303 -24.84 -3.27 2.42
C ALA A 303 -25.46 -4.67 2.24
N PHE A 304 -25.20 -5.31 1.10
CA PHE A 304 -25.50 -6.73 0.86
C PHE A 304 -24.25 -7.55 1.14
N VAL A 305 -24.28 -8.33 2.20
CA VAL A 305 -23.10 -9.10 2.60
C VAL A 305 -23.52 -10.56 2.72
N ASN A 306 -22.92 -11.47 1.94
CA ASN A 306 -23.25 -12.89 2.11
C ASN A 306 -22.67 -13.41 3.43
N ARG A 307 -21.47 -12.96 3.83
CA ARG A 307 -20.77 -13.36 5.06
C ARG A 307 -19.95 -12.21 5.63
N LEU A 308 -19.96 -12.02 6.95
CA LEU A 308 -18.96 -11.13 7.57
C LEU A 308 -17.59 -11.80 7.52
N PHE A 309 -17.55 -13.07 7.90
CA PHE A 309 -16.31 -13.80 8.10
C PHE A 309 -16.35 -15.16 7.40
N MET A 310 -15.23 -15.52 6.77
CA MET A 310 -14.93 -16.87 6.32
C MET A 310 -13.56 -17.24 6.86
N VAL A 311 -13.53 -18.04 7.92
CA VAL A 311 -12.30 -18.42 8.62
C VAL A 311 -12.03 -19.90 8.37
N LEU A 312 -11.08 -20.17 7.48
CA LEU A 312 -10.69 -21.48 7.04
C LEU A 312 -9.25 -21.81 7.42
N GLY A 313 -8.90 -23.10 7.30
CA GLY A 313 -7.58 -23.59 7.69
C GLY A 313 -7.30 -23.38 9.18
N ALA A 314 -6.04 -23.52 9.60
CA ALA A 314 -5.65 -23.28 10.99
C ALA A 314 -5.57 -21.78 11.37
N SER A 315 -6.51 -20.96 10.87
CA SER A 315 -6.54 -19.50 11.06
C SER A 315 -7.39 -19.11 12.27
N GLU A 316 -7.05 -17.98 12.90
CA GLU A 316 -7.73 -17.43 14.07
C GLU A 316 -8.25 -16.00 13.78
N LEU A 317 -9.53 -15.76 14.06
CA LEU A 317 -10.14 -14.44 14.05
C LEU A 317 -10.55 -14.05 15.47
N LEU A 318 -10.03 -12.95 15.98
CA LEU A 318 -10.43 -12.35 17.25
C LEU A 318 -11.33 -11.15 17.00
N ILE A 319 -12.48 -11.12 17.68
CA ILE A 319 -13.42 -10.00 17.61
C ILE A 319 -13.24 -9.14 18.85
N GLY A 320 -12.73 -7.93 18.65
CA GLY A 320 -12.49 -6.91 19.67
C GLY A 320 -13.76 -6.19 20.12
N ALA A 321 -14.66 -5.85 19.19
CA ALA A 321 -16.00 -5.34 19.49
C ALA A 321 -17.06 -5.93 18.55
N CYS A 322 -18.32 -5.84 18.98
CA CYS A 322 -19.39 -6.58 18.34
C CYS A 322 -19.73 -5.99 16.96
N PRO A 323 -19.74 -6.80 15.88
CA PRO A 323 -20.22 -6.34 14.58
C PRO A 323 -21.65 -5.83 14.67
N ALA A 324 -22.01 -4.86 13.82
CA ALA A 324 -23.32 -4.23 13.90
C ALA A 324 -24.45 -5.24 13.65
N GLY A 325 -25.43 -5.36 14.56
CA GLY A 325 -26.58 -6.26 14.36
C GLY A 325 -27.61 -5.80 13.33
N SER A 326 -27.46 -4.61 12.74
CA SER A 326 -28.40 -3.99 11.80
C SER A 326 -27.70 -2.99 10.87
N GLY A 327 -28.38 -2.57 9.80
CA GLY A 327 -27.83 -1.69 8.76
C GLY A 327 -27.41 -2.43 7.49
N TYR A 328 -27.43 -3.75 7.51
CA TYR A 328 -27.31 -4.60 6.31
C TYR A 328 -28.68 -4.75 5.65
N ARG A 329 -28.70 -4.79 4.32
CA ARG A 329 -29.91 -5.14 3.56
C ARG A 329 -30.10 -6.65 3.51
N SER A 330 -29.01 -7.39 3.34
CA SER A 330 -28.96 -8.84 3.54
C SER A 330 -27.69 -9.19 4.28
N LEU A 331 -27.81 -10.15 5.18
CA LEU A 331 -26.66 -10.74 5.83
C LEU A 331 -26.87 -12.25 5.98
N GLY A 332 -25.99 -13.04 5.36
CA GLY A 332 -25.96 -14.49 5.54
C GLY A 332 -25.06 -14.92 6.70
N ALA A 333 -24.99 -16.23 6.92
CA ALA A 333 -24.19 -16.80 7.99
C ALA A 333 -22.69 -16.78 7.66
N SER A 334 -21.86 -16.38 8.62
CA SER A 334 -20.40 -16.51 8.52
C SER A 334 -19.99 -17.98 8.53
N ILE A 335 -18.80 -18.30 8.02
CA ILE A 335 -18.30 -19.68 7.97
C ILE A 335 -17.02 -19.79 8.82
N VAL A 336 -16.93 -20.87 9.59
CA VAL A 336 -15.67 -21.30 10.20
C VAL A 336 -15.43 -22.78 9.91
N GLY A 337 -14.25 -23.13 9.38
CA GLY A 337 -13.91 -24.51 9.08
C GLY A 337 -12.43 -24.76 8.87
N GLY A 338 -12.06 -26.01 8.54
CA GLY A 338 -10.67 -26.40 8.30
C GLY A 338 -9.74 -26.27 9.53
N ASN A 339 -10.28 -26.45 10.74
CA ASN A 339 -9.65 -26.10 12.04
C ASN A 339 -9.58 -24.59 12.36
N GLY A 340 -10.35 -23.77 11.65
CA GLY A 340 -10.44 -22.34 11.91
C GLY A 340 -11.08 -22.04 13.26
N LEU A 341 -10.73 -20.87 13.79
CA LEU A 341 -11.18 -20.42 15.11
C LEU A 341 -11.72 -19.00 15.03
N ILE A 342 -12.95 -18.78 15.50
CA ILE A 342 -13.47 -17.44 15.81
C ILE A 342 -13.57 -17.29 17.33
N VAL A 343 -12.94 -16.25 17.89
CA VAL A 343 -13.07 -15.86 19.30
C VAL A 343 -13.93 -14.61 19.38
N SER A 344 -15.22 -14.77 19.72
CA SER A 344 -16.19 -13.67 19.69
C SER A 344 -16.29 -12.86 20.98
N ARG A 345 -15.71 -13.34 22.09
CA ARG A 345 -15.71 -12.65 23.41
C ARG A 345 -17.11 -12.21 23.88
N GLY A 346 -18.12 -13.03 23.59
CA GLY A 346 -19.51 -12.77 23.95
C GLY A 346 -20.25 -11.86 22.95
N CYS A 347 -19.59 -11.39 21.89
CA CYS A 347 -20.27 -10.70 20.81
C CYS A 347 -21.05 -11.68 19.94
N PRO A 348 -22.35 -11.40 19.67
CA PRO A 348 -23.09 -12.13 18.67
C PRO A 348 -22.50 -11.81 17.29
N ILE A 349 -22.40 -12.83 16.43
CA ILE A 349 -22.04 -12.64 15.02
C ILE A 349 -23.34 -12.55 14.24
N PRO A 350 -23.70 -11.37 13.69
CA PRO A 350 -24.93 -11.18 12.93
C PRO A 350 -24.99 -12.16 11.74
N GLY A 351 -26.18 -12.69 11.47
CA GLY A 351 -26.37 -13.78 10.49
C GLY A 351 -26.03 -15.18 11.01
N GLY A 352 -25.38 -15.30 12.17
CA GLY A 352 -24.95 -16.58 12.75
C GLY A 352 -23.63 -17.11 12.15
N VAL A 353 -23.23 -18.30 12.59
CA VAL A 353 -22.02 -18.99 12.11
C VAL A 353 -22.33 -20.43 11.74
N LEU A 354 -21.89 -20.85 10.56
CA LEU A 354 -21.87 -22.24 10.12
C LEU A 354 -20.49 -22.82 10.42
N GLN A 355 -20.45 -23.80 11.33
CA GLN A 355 -19.24 -24.55 11.65
C GLN A 355 -19.13 -25.76 10.72
N THR A 356 -18.05 -25.84 9.95
CA THR A 356 -17.74 -26.98 9.06
C THR A 356 -16.37 -27.54 9.42
N GLN A 357 -16.06 -28.80 9.07
CA GLN A 357 -14.70 -29.36 9.13
C GLN A 357 -13.85 -28.93 10.35
N ASN A 358 -14.28 -29.24 11.57
CA ASN A 358 -13.61 -28.89 12.84
C ASN A 358 -13.48 -27.40 13.17
N GLY A 359 -14.20 -26.51 12.48
CA GLY A 359 -14.25 -25.09 12.80
C GLY A 359 -14.86 -24.82 14.18
N LYS A 360 -14.28 -23.89 14.93
CA LYS A 360 -14.67 -23.59 16.32
C LYS A 360 -15.07 -22.13 16.49
N VAL A 361 -16.12 -21.91 17.28
CA VAL A 361 -16.50 -20.58 17.78
C VAL A 361 -16.41 -20.60 19.30
N TYR A 362 -15.61 -19.70 19.88
CA TYR A 362 -15.52 -19.51 21.32
C TYR A 362 -16.13 -18.17 21.71
N SER A 363 -17.16 -18.22 22.55
CA SER A 363 -17.91 -17.06 22.99
C SER A 363 -17.60 -16.61 24.42
N SER A 364 -16.75 -17.33 25.16
CA SER A 364 -16.40 -16.94 26.53
C SER A 364 -15.67 -15.60 26.55
N LYS A 365 -16.11 -14.71 27.44
CA LYS A 365 -15.31 -13.56 27.86
C LYS A 365 -14.12 -14.11 28.64
N TRP A 366 -12.90 -13.75 28.24
CA TRP A 366 -11.69 -14.06 29.00
C TRP A 366 -11.67 -13.29 30.30
#